data_AF-A0A7W1R5D4-F1
#
_entry.id   AF-A0A7W1R5D4-F1
#
_cell.length_a   1.000
_cell.length_b   1.000
_cell.length_c   1.000
_cell.angle_alpha   90.00
_cell.angle_beta   90.00
_cell.angle_gamma   90.00
#
_symmetry.space_group_name_H-M   'P 1'
#
loop_
_entity.id
_entity.type
_entity.pdbx_description
1 polymer ?
#
loop_
_entity_poly.entity_id
_entity_poly.type
_entity_poly.pdbx_seq_one_letter_code
_entity_poly.pdbx_strand_id
1 'polypeptide(L)'
;MLDRYHATRDDLIRIILEQRDTIADQERQLATLTAEQGATRRLVTDLTAQVGALLAAVPRDDEPPRERPRGMPGLKPTEADGRDRRPRKLRAKGVGRTRMQATEQVRHALAGCPDCGAPLAGGSVKRTREVIDLPPPRVVVTEHVYLERRCPDCGRRCVPSPDLTGIVPGQGRVGNRLVSLIATMREEARLPFATIQRLLQTLTGLHLSVGALVDAVGQVAVRAEPVVAALEDAIRASPVVHADETGWRENGRNGYVWTFSTPDTRLFIRGSRAKAMVPHVLGETFAGVLVSDFYTAYTGDDRLHQYCWTHLLRDVHELVDQQPDDPALRGWAAAVGAIFTTAQAGAIGNRPDRWRVRKQAQADLRQVCTPWLDPRVPQTPLCARMLRYLESLFVFVTEPAVPATNNAAERSLRPLVVSRKISGGTRSARGTRIKMTLASLFGTWRLQSRNPFNACLDLLASPQV
;
A
#
# COMPACT_ATOMS: atom_id res chain seq x y z
N MET A 1 -9.54 52.26 22.57
CA MET A 1 -9.00 53.15 21.51
C MET A 1 -9.57 54.52 21.82
N LEU A 2 -8.76 55.40 22.44
CA LEU A 2 -9.19 56.75 22.82
C LEU A 2 -9.44 57.58 21.56
N ASP A 3 -10.56 58.30 21.54
CA ASP A 3 -10.91 59.23 20.45
C ASP A 3 -9.87 60.35 20.40
N ARG A 4 -9.08 60.37 19.33
CA ARG A 4 -7.90 61.25 19.19
C ARG A 4 -8.26 62.74 19.13
N TYR A 5 -9.54 63.08 18.96
CA TYR A 5 -10.02 64.45 18.90
C TYR A 5 -10.38 65.06 20.27
N HIS A 6 -10.39 64.26 21.35
CA HIS A 6 -10.73 64.72 22.70
C HIS A 6 -9.71 64.32 23.78
N ALA A 7 -8.53 63.85 23.39
CA ALA A 7 -7.48 63.49 24.35
C ALA A 7 -6.95 64.74 25.07
N THR A 8 -6.96 64.70 26.40
CA THR A 8 -6.39 65.79 27.21
C THR A 8 -4.86 65.77 27.11
N ARG A 9 -4.21 66.88 27.48
CA ARG A 9 -2.74 66.98 27.52
C ARG A 9 -2.12 65.83 28.34
N ASP A 10 -2.74 65.47 29.45
CA ASP A 10 -2.26 64.42 30.34
C ASP A 10 -2.42 63.02 29.72
N ASP A 11 -3.47 62.78 28.94
CA ASP A 11 -3.65 61.53 28.19
C ASP A 11 -2.56 61.36 27.13
N LEU A 12 -2.19 62.44 26.43
CA LEU A 12 -1.11 62.41 25.44
C LEU A 12 0.26 62.19 26.09
N ILE A 13 0.52 62.80 27.25
CA ILE A 13 1.76 62.56 28.01
C ILE A 13 1.85 61.09 28.44
N ARG A 14 0.77 60.51 28.96
CA ARG A 14 0.75 59.08 29.34
C ARG A 14 1.03 58.16 28.16
N ILE A 15 0.41 58.41 27.00
CA ILE A 15 0.64 57.61 25.80
C ILE A 15 2.10 57.70 25.33
N ILE A 16 2.71 58.90 25.38
CA ILE A 16 4.11 59.08 25.00
C ILE A 16 5.04 58.31 25.95
N LEU A 17 4.76 58.32 27.25
CA LEU A 17 5.54 57.56 28.23
C LEU A 17 5.40 56.04 28.03
N GLU A 18 4.18 55.54 27.82
CA GLU A 18 3.93 54.11 27.51
C GLU A 18 4.61 53.68 26.20
N GLN A 19 4.59 54.53 25.17
CA GLN A 19 5.29 54.29 23.91
C GLN A 19 6.81 54.27 24.12
N ARG A 20 7.37 55.19 24.92
CA ARG A 20 8.80 55.21 25.22
C ARG A 20 9.25 53.94 25.94
N ASP A 21 8.47 53.48 26.90
CA ASP A 21 8.79 52.27 27.66
C ASP A 21 8.67 51.00 26.78
N THR A 22 7.68 50.97 25.88
CA THR A 22 7.53 49.91 24.88
C THR A 22 8.71 49.86 23.91
N ILE A 23 9.14 51.01 23.41
CA ILE A 23 10.30 51.11 22.51
C ILE A 23 11.56 50.62 23.23
N ALA A 24 11.78 51.05 24.47
CA ALA A 24 12.92 50.60 25.26
C ALA A 24 12.91 49.08 25.51
N ASP A 25 11.74 48.46 25.67
CA ASP A 25 11.64 47.00 25.81
C ASP A 25 11.91 46.27 24.50
N GLN A 26 11.38 46.78 23.39
CA GLN A 26 11.64 46.25 22.05
C GLN A 26 13.13 46.33 21.69
N GLU A 27 13.81 47.43 22.03
CA GLU A 27 15.25 47.59 21.82
C GLU A 27 16.07 46.58 22.64
N ARG A 28 15.68 46.31 23.89
CA ARG A 28 16.32 45.25 24.71
C ARG A 28 16.13 43.88 24.09
N GLN A 29 14.91 43.54 23.66
CA GLN A 29 14.62 42.26 23.02
C GLN A 29 15.40 42.08 21.71
N LEU A 30 15.50 43.13 20.89
CA LEU A 30 16.29 43.12 19.66
C LEU A 30 17.79 42.92 19.94
N ALA A 31 18.34 43.55 20.98
CA ALA A 31 19.73 43.35 21.39
C ALA A 31 19.99 41.89 21.80
N THR A 32 19.10 41.29 22.59
CA THR A 32 19.19 39.87 22.98
C THR A 32 19.13 38.93 21.77
N LEU A 33 18.13 39.10 20.90
CA LEU A 33 17.98 38.28 19.69
C LEU A 33 19.19 38.40 18.74
N THR A 34 19.74 39.61 18.61
CA THR A 34 20.93 39.85 17.79
C THR A 34 22.16 39.13 18.36
N ALA A 35 22.33 39.14 19.68
CA ALA A 35 23.40 38.41 20.35
C ALA A 35 23.25 36.88 20.18
N GLU A 36 22.04 36.34 20.33
CA GLU A 36 21.74 34.92 20.12
C GLU A 36 21.97 34.48 18.66
N GLN A 37 21.57 35.31 17.69
CA GLN A 37 21.81 35.06 16.28
C GLN A 37 23.32 35.07 15.97
N GLY A 38 24.07 35.98 16.59
CA GLY A 38 25.53 36.03 16.51
C GLY A 38 26.19 34.76 17.07
N ALA A 39 25.76 34.28 18.23
CA ALA A 39 26.26 33.05 18.83
C ALA A 39 25.94 31.83 17.96
N THR A 40 24.72 31.75 17.44
CA THR A 40 24.28 30.65 16.56
C THR A 40 25.09 30.61 15.26
N ARG A 41 25.34 31.77 14.63
CA ARG A 41 26.18 31.85 13.43
C ARG A 41 27.60 31.37 13.68
N ARG A 42 28.20 31.72 14.82
CA ARG A 42 29.54 31.22 15.19
C ARG A 42 29.54 29.70 15.33
N LEU A 43 28.57 29.14 16.05
CA LEU A 43 28.45 27.69 16.21
C LEU A 43 28.31 26.95 14.87
N VAL A 44 27.51 27.48 13.95
CA VAL A 44 27.37 26.92 12.59
C VAL A 44 28.68 26.97 11.83
N THR A 45 29.42 28.08 11.89
CA THR A 45 30.74 28.20 11.27
C THR A 45 31.74 27.19 11.83
N ASP A 46 31.80 27.06 13.16
CA ASP A 46 32.71 26.14 13.84
C ASP A 46 32.39 24.67 13.51
N LEU A 47 31.11 24.29 13.53
CA LEU A 47 30.67 22.95 13.12
C LEU A 47 30.95 22.67 11.64
N THR A 48 30.76 23.66 10.77
CA THR A 48 31.07 23.52 9.34
C THR A 48 32.56 23.31 9.12
N ALA A 49 33.41 24.03 9.85
CA ALA A 49 34.86 23.85 9.80
C ALA A 49 35.28 22.46 10.32
N GLN A 50 34.69 22.00 11.44
CA GLN A 50 34.96 20.65 11.97
C GLN A 50 34.53 19.54 11.00
N VAL A 51 33.36 19.66 10.36
CA VAL A 51 32.91 18.72 9.34
C VAL A 51 33.86 18.73 8.14
N GLY A 52 34.30 19.90 7.70
CA GLY A 52 35.30 20.03 6.62
C GLY A 52 36.63 19.35 6.96
N ALA A 53 37.14 19.54 8.18
CA ALA A 53 38.36 18.89 8.66
C ALA A 53 38.20 17.37 8.76
N LEU A 54 37.06 16.88 9.26
CA LEU A 54 36.75 15.45 9.33
C LEU A 54 36.66 14.84 7.93
N LEU A 55 36.00 15.50 6.97
CA LEU A 55 35.92 15.04 5.58
C LEU A 55 37.29 15.03 4.89
N ALA A 56 38.17 15.98 5.19
CA ALA A 56 39.54 16.00 4.68
C ALA A 56 40.43 14.92 5.31
N ALA A 57 40.13 14.49 6.53
CA ALA A 57 40.82 13.40 7.23
C ALA A 57 40.33 12.00 6.83
N VAL A 58 39.25 11.90 6.04
CA VAL A 58 38.84 10.62 5.43
C VAL A 58 39.82 10.32 4.28
N PRO A 59 40.56 9.19 4.32
CA PRO A 59 41.43 8.78 3.23
C PRO A 59 40.63 8.69 1.92
N ARG A 60 41.15 9.28 0.84
CA ARG A 60 40.63 9.02 -0.50
C ARG A 60 41.20 7.67 -0.96
N ASP A 61 40.31 6.70 -1.15
CA ASP A 61 40.65 5.37 -1.67
C ASP A 61 41.13 5.48 -3.13
N ASP A 62 42.42 5.73 -3.34
CA ASP A 62 43.14 5.47 -4.60
C ASP A 62 43.85 4.09 -4.56
N GLU A 63 43.34 3.16 -3.74
CA GLU A 63 43.84 1.78 -3.66
C GLU A 63 43.05 0.86 -4.62
N PRO A 64 43.70 0.00 -5.42
CA PRO A 64 42.99 -0.94 -6.28
C PRO A 64 42.06 -1.84 -5.46
N PRO A 65 40.91 -2.27 -6.00
CA PRO A 65 39.80 -2.74 -5.18
C PRO A 65 40.18 -4.01 -4.41
N ARG A 66 40.37 -3.84 -3.09
CA ARG A 66 40.33 -4.94 -2.14
C ARG A 66 38.92 -5.52 -2.12
N GLU A 67 38.86 -6.82 -1.89
CA GLU A 67 37.68 -7.70 -2.05
C GLU A 67 36.34 -7.05 -1.68
N ARG A 68 35.35 -7.29 -2.56
CA ARG A 68 33.98 -6.77 -2.45
C ARG A 68 33.41 -7.02 -1.04
N PRO A 69 32.80 -6.02 -0.37
CA PRO A 69 32.10 -6.27 0.88
C PRO A 69 30.96 -7.27 0.65
N ARG A 70 30.84 -8.25 1.56
CA ARG A 70 29.73 -9.21 1.57
C ARG A 70 28.42 -8.41 1.67
N GLY A 71 27.51 -8.66 0.73
CA GLY A 71 26.27 -7.89 0.57
C GLY A 71 25.38 -7.85 1.81
N MET A 72 24.46 -6.88 1.84
CA MET A 72 23.44 -6.74 2.89
C MET A 72 22.71 -8.08 3.15
N PRO A 73 22.50 -8.47 4.42
CA PRO A 73 21.76 -9.70 4.74
C PRO A 73 20.36 -9.68 4.11
N GLY A 74 20.08 -10.63 3.21
CA GLY A 74 18.76 -10.82 2.62
C GLY A 74 18.61 -10.44 1.15
N LEU A 75 19.68 -9.98 0.49
CA LEU A 75 19.76 -9.97 -0.98
C LEU A 75 20.72 -11.09 -1.39
N LYS A 76 20.18 -12.23 -1.88
CA LYS A 76 21.02 -13.25 -2.52
C LYS A 76 21.78 -12.56 -3.65
N PRO A 77 23.13 -12.65 -3.69
CA PRO A 77 23.88 -12.23 -4.86
C PRO A 77 23.37 -13.09 -6.01
N THR A 78 22.72 -12.47 -7.01
CA THR A 78 22.53 -13.16 -8.28
C THR A 78 23.92 -13.35 -8.85
N GLU A 79 24.41 -14.58 -8.87
CA GLU A 79 25.57 -14.95 -9.68
C GLU A 79 25.26 -14.48 -11.09
N ALA A 80 26.03 -13.51 -11.56
CA ALA A 80 25.97 -13.04 -12.93
C ALA A 80 26.62 -14.10 -13.80
N ASP A 81 25.90 -15.21 -13.97
CA ASP A 81 26.23 -16.24 -14.91
C ASP A 81 26.35 -15.57 -16.28
N GLY A 82 27.51 -15.72 -16.91
CA GLY A 82 27.87 -15.12 -18.18
C GLY A 82 26.99 -15.67 -19.30
N ARG A 83 25.70 -15.31 -19.28
CA ARG A 83 24.78 -15.64 -20.36
C ARG A 83 25.22 -14.84 -21.55
N ASP A 84 25.70 -15.55 -22.57
CA ASP A 84 25.85 -15.03 -23.93
C ASP A 84 24.67 -14.11 -24.23
N ARG A 85 24.99 -12.86 -24.59
CA ARG A 85 23.99 -11.87 -24.98
C ARG A 85 23.22 -12.44 -26.17
N ARG A 86 22.10 -13.11 -25.89
CA ARG A 86 21.17 -13.57 -26.93
C ARG A 86 20.92 -12.37 -27.85
N PRO A 87 21.08 -12.51 -29.18
CA PRO A 87 20.86 -11.41 -30.10
C PRO A 87 19.49 -10.83 -29.80
N ARG A 88 19.48 -9.53 -29.50
CA ARG A 88 18.28 -8.81 -29.08
C ARG A 88 17.27 -8.98 -30.21
N LYS A 89 16.20 -9.78 -30.00
CA LYS A 89 15.15 -9.95 -30.99
C LYS A 89 14.70 -8.54 -31.44
N LEU A 90 14.96 -8.20 -32.70
CA LEU A 90 14.35 -7.03 -33.32
C LEU A 90 12.84 -7.19 -33.13
N ARG A 91 12.22 -6.24 -32.43
CA ARG A 91 10.77 -6.26 -32.23
C ARG A 91 10.11 -6.22 -33.61
N ALA A 92 9.31 -7.23 -33.94
CA ALA A 92 8.65 -7.36 -35.25
C ALA A 92 7.73 -6.17 -35.61
N LYS A 93 7.32 -5.37 -34.61
CA LYS A 93 6.60 -4.11 -34.78
C LYS A 93 7.19 -3.05 -33.86
N GLY A 94 7.54 -1.90 -34.43
CA GLY A 94 7.82 -0.70 -33.65
C GLY A 94 6.55 -0.28 -32.91
N VAL A 95 6.56 -0.39 -31.58
CA VAL A 95 5.46 0.15 -30.76
C VAL A 95 5.68 1.65 -30.68
N GLY A 96 5.13 2.39 -31.64
CA GLY A 96 5.06 3.85 -31.55
C GLY A 96 4.32 4.24 -30.26
N ARG A 97 4.65 5.41 -29.68
CA ARG A 97 3.93 5.91 -28.50
C ARG A 97 2.47 6.18 -28.92
N THR A 98 1.53 5.46 -28.30
CA THR A 98 0.10 5.74 -28.45
C THR A 98 -0.18 7.15 -27.93
N ARG A 99 -0.80 8.00 -28.75
CA ARG A 99 -1.22 9.34 -28.34
C ARG A 99 -2.47 9.27 -27.49
N MET A 100 -2.58 10.20 -26.54
CA MET A 100 -3.79 10.36 -25.76
C MET A 100 -4.82 11.19 -26.55
N GLN A 101 -6.08 11.12 -26.14
CA GLN A 101 -7.08 12.06 -26.61
C GLN A 101 -6.74 13.45 -26.04
N ALA A 102 -6.55 14.44 -26.91
CA ALA A 102 -6.19 15.79 -26.49
C ALA A 102 -7.38 16.46 -25.76
N THR A 103 -7.14 16.95 -24.54
CA THR A 103 -8.12 17.73 -23.76
C THR A 103 -8.37 19.10 -24.37
N GLU A 104 -7.33 19.67 -24.99
CA GLU A 104 -7.37 20.97 -25.67
C GLU A 104 -6.47 20.89 -26.92
N GLN A 105 -6.84 21.63 -27.98
CA GLN A 105 -6.03 21.75 -29.18
C GLN A 105 -5.71 23.22 -29.47
N VAL A 106 -4.44 23.58 -29.34
CA VAL A 106 -3.94 24.89 -29.76
C VAL A 106 -3.45 24.78 -31.21
N ARG A 107 -4.01 25.61 -32.10
CA ARG A 107 -3.58 25.69 -33.50
C ARG A 107 -2.56 26.82 -33.66
N HIS A 108 -1.38 26.47 -34.14
CA HIS A 108 -0.34 27.44 -34.49
C HIS A 108 -0.33 27.64 -36.01
N ALA A 109 -0.84 28.78 -36.47
CA ALA A 109 -0.82 29.20 -37.87
C ALA A 109 -0.18 30.59 -37.97
N LEU A 110 0.58 30.83 -39.04
CA LEU A 110 1.12 32.15 -39.33
C LEU A 110 -0.02 33.05 -39.79
N ALA A 111 -0.19 34.21 -39.15
CA ALA A 111 -1.20 35.20 -39.55
C ALA A 111 -0.79 35.97 -40.82
N GLY A 112 0.52 36.06 -41.09
CA GLY A 112 1.08 36.72 -42.27
C GLY A 112 2.30 35.98 -42.81
N CYS A 113 2.59 36.20 -44.09
CA CYS A 113 3.77 35.66 -44.74
C CYS A 113 5.03 36.27 -44.10
N PRO A 114 6.00 35.47 -43.63
CA PRO A 114 7.21 35.99 -43.01
C PRO A 114 8.09 36.78 -44.00
N ASP A 115 7.94 36.55 -45.31
CA ASP A 115 8.77 37.19 -46.33
C ASP A 115 8.19 38.52 -46.84
N CYS A 116 6.86 38.61 -47.02
CA CYS A 116 6.21 39.80 -47.62
C CYS A 116 5.12 40.43 -46.75
N GLY A 117 4.81 39.85 -45.58
CA GLY A 117 3.79 40.36 -44.65
C GLY A 117 2.33 40.19 -45.09
N ALA A 118 2.08 39.66 -46.29
CA ALA A 118 0.72 39.47 -46.79
C ALA A 118 -0.11 38.56 -45.85
N PRO A 119 -1.39 38.88 -45.58
CA PRO A 119 -2.23 38.09 -44.70
C PRO A 119 -2.45 36.68 -45.26
N LEU A 120 -2.32 35.67 -44.39
CA LEU A 120 -2.50 34.27 -44.76
C LEU A 120 -3.86 33.74 -44.27
N ALA A 121 -4.53 32.95 -45.09
CA ALA A 121 -5.78 32.28 -44.76
C ALA A 121 -5.75 30.80 -45.18
N GLY A 122 -6.46 29.95 -44.44
CA GLY A 122 -6.53 28.51 -44.71
C GLY A 122 -5.27 27.73 -44.30
N GLY A 123 -5.01 26.61 -44.99
CA GLY A 123 -3.81 25.78 -44.79
C GLY A 123 -4.11 24.28 -44.59
N SER A 124 -3.04 23.48 -44.49
CA SER A 124 -3.10 22.05 -44.18
C SER A 124 -2.27 21.72 -42.94
N VAL A 125 -2.72 20.75 -42.14
CA VAL A 125 -2.00 20.31 -40.94
C VAL A 125 -0.74 19.55 -41.37
N LYS A 126 0.44 20.18 -41.24
CA LYS A 126 1.73 19.57 -41.60
C LYS A 126 2.29 18.66 -40.51
N ARG A 127 2.10 19.03 -39.24
CA ARG A 127 2.55 18.24 -38.09
C ARG A 127 1.66 18.52 -36.89
N THR A 128 1.62 17.55 -35.99
CA THR A 128 0.96 17.66 -34.69
C THR A 128 1.96 17.25 -33.62
N ARG A 129 1.97 17.93 -32.47
CA ARG A 129 2.80 17.59 -31.32
C ARG A 129 1.91 17.57 -30.08
N GLU A 130 2.04 16.52 -29.29
CA GLU A 130 1.37 16.40 -28.00
C GLU A 130 2.28 16.98 -26.91
N VAL A 131 1.69 17.76 -26.02
CA VAL A 131 2.31 18.23 -24.78
C VAL A 131 1.38 17.81 -23.64
N ILE A 132 1.88 16.97 -22.75
CA ILE A 132 1.15 16.51 -21.56
C ILE A 132 1.78 17.25 -20.38
N ASP A 133 0.99 18.09 -19.73
CA ASP A 133 1.43 18.91 -18.60
C ASP A 133 0.47 18.79 -17.41
N LEU A 134 0.96 19.06 -16.21
CA LEU A 134 0.17 19.09 -14.97
C LEU A 134 -0.11 20.56 -14.60
N PRO A 135 -1.34 21.07 -14.77
CA PRO A 135 -1.66 22.42 -14.34
C PRO A 135 -1.48 22.55 -12.81
N PRO A 136 -1.16 23.74 -12.28
CA PRO A 136 -0.98 23.94 -10.84
C PRO A 136 -2.19 23.42 -10.06
N PRO A 137 -2.01 22.45 -9.15
CA PRO A 137 -3.14 21.84 -8.47
C PRO A 137 -3.76 22.83 -7.49
N ARG A 138 -5.07 23.05 -7.62
CA ARG A 138 -5.82 24.04 -6.84
C ARG A 138 -6.55 23.39 -5.68
N VAL A 139 -6.46 24.02 -4.51
CA VAL A 139 -7.32 23.71 -3.36
C VAL A 139 -8.32 24.86 -3.19
N VAL A 140 -9.60 24.50 -3.08
CA VAL A 140 -10.69 25.45 -2.88
C VAL A 140 -11.13 25.34 -1.42
N VAL A 141 -11.10 26.46 -0.70
CA VAL A 141 -11.60 26.57 0.68
C VAL A 141 -12.89 27.37 0.62
N THR A 142 -14.02 26.72 0.90
CA THR A 142 -15.33 27.35 0.94
C THR A 142 -15.76 27.55 2.38
N GLU A 143 -15.94 28.81 2.78
CA GLU A 143 -16.54 29.16 4.07
C GLU A 143 -18.06 29.17 3.93
N HIS A 144 -18.75 28.29 4.66
CA HIS A 144 -20.21 28.24 4.68
C HIS A 144 -20.72 29.13 5.82
N VAL A 145 -21.22 30.31 5.48
CA VAL A 145 -21.74 31.29 6.44
C VAL A 145 -23.27 31.16 6.56
N TYR A 146 -23.76 30.83 7.74
CA TYR A 146 -25.19 30.68 8.02
C TYR A 146 -25.70 31.93 8.74
N LEU A 147 -26.55 32.71 8.05
CA LEU A 147 -27.10 33.94 8.60
C LEU A 147 -28.39 33.68 9.37
N GLU A 148 -28.42 34.09 10.64
CA GLU A 148 -29.66 34.21 11.38
C GLU A 148 -30.47 35.40 10.87
N ARG A 149 -31.78 35.21 10.66
CA ARG A 149 -32.72 36.28 10.35
C ARG A 149 -33.90 36.24 11.30
N ARG A 150 -34.49 37.40 11.56
CA ARG A 150 -35.71 37.53 12.37
C ARG A 150 -36.93 37.72 11.46
N CYS A 151 -37.95 36.89 11.63
CA CYS A 151 -39.22 37.04 10.94
C CYS A 151 -39.88 38.36 11.36
N PRO A 152 -40.29 39.25 10.44
CA PRO A 152 -40.92 40.51 10.78
C PRO A 152 -42.31 40.32 11.42
N ASP A 153 -43.03 39.26 11.05
CA ASP A 153 -44.42 39.07 11.46
C ASP A 153 -44.55 38.43 12.85
N CYS A 154 -43.79 37.36 13.11
CA CYS A 154 -43.87 36.60 14.37
C CYS A 154 -42.66 36.80 15.28
N GLY A 155 -41.64 37.56 14.86
CA GLY A 155 -40.43 37.82 15.63
C GLY A 155 -39.49 36.62 15.82
N ARG A 156 -39.80 35.45 15.24
CA ARG A 156 -39.00 34.20 15.36
C ARG A 156 -37.64 34.35 14.70
N ARG A 157 -36.60 33.81 15.34
CA ARG A 157 -35.25 33.66 14.76
C ARG A 157 -35.19 32.41 13.89
N CYS A 158 -34.69 32.57 12.67
CA CYS A 158 -34.61 31.54 11.65
C CYS A 158 -33.15 31.42 11.18
N VAL A 159 -32.61 30.20 11.22
CA VAL A 159 -31.28 29.87 10.70
C VAL A 159 -31.45 28.68 9.74
N PRO A 160 -30.85 28.71 8.54
CA PRO A 160 -30.88 27.56 7.65
C PRO A 160 -30.12 26.36 8.24
N SER A 161 -30.60 25.14 7.97
CA SER A 161 -29.91 23.91 8.38
C SER A 161 -28.60 23.75 7.58
N PRO A 162 -27.48 23.36 8.22
CA PRO A 162 -26.24 23.08 7.52
C PRO A 162 -26.32 21.71 6.83
N ASP A 163 -26.79 21.69 5.57
CA ASP A 163 -26.70 20.49 4.74
C ASP A 163 -25.44 20.52 3.88
N LEU A 164 -24.43 19.77 4.34
CA LEU A 164 -23.17 19.55 3.60
C LEU A 164 -23.03 18.08 3.18
N THR A 165 -24.16 17.38 3.05
CA THR A 165 -24.20 15.98 2.61
C THR A 165 -23.54 15.84 1.23
N GLY A 166 -22.67 14.84 1.07
CA GLY A 166 -21.91 14.63 -0.17
C GLY A 166 -20.73 15.59 -0.38
N ILE A 167 -20.60 16.65 0.42
CA ILE A 167 -19.47 17.59 0.35
C ILE A 167 -18.36 17.17 1.33
N VAL A 168 -18.70 16.95 2.60
CA VAL A 168 -17.78 16.51 3.67
C VAL A 168 -18.29 15.24 4.34
N PRO A 169 -17.40 14.38 4.88
CA PRO A 169 -17.83 13.23 5.66
C PRO A 169 -18.22 13.66 7.08
N GLY A 170 -19.50 13.52 7.41
CA GLY A 170 -20.02 13.89 8.73
C GLY A 170 -19.89 15.40 8.99
N GLN A 171 -19.39 15.78 10.15
CA GLN A 171 -19.18 17.19 10.56
C GLN A 171 -17.73 17.67 10.31
N GLY A 172 -16.99 17.01 9.40
CA GLY A 172 -15.59 17.31 9.13
C GLY A 172 -15.40 18.54 8.24
N ARG A 173 -14.18 19.11 8.24
CA ARG A 173 -13.80 20.25 7.37
C ARG A 173 -13.14 19.86 6.05
N VAL A 174 -12.82 18.57 5.86
CA VAL A 174 -12.04 18.07 4.72
C VAL A 174 -13.02 17.43 3.73
N GLY A 175 -13.14 18.00 2.54
CA GLY A 175 -14.09 17.52 1.53
C GLY A 175 -13.80 16.11 1.03
N ASN A 176 -14.84 15.41 0.58
CA ASN A 176 -14.80 14.00 0.18
C ASN A 176 -13.69 13.67 -0.84
N ARG A 177 -13.47 14.53 -1.86
CA ARG A 177 -12.38 14.34 -2.83
C ARG A 177 -11.01 14.38 -2.19
N LEU A 178 -10.77 15.30 -1.25
CA LEU A 178 -9.48 15.42 -0.57
C LEU A 178 -9.27 14.24 0.39
N VAL A 179 -10.31 13.80 1.10
CA VAL A 179 -10.26 12.58 1.92
C VAL A 179 -9.93 11.35 1.06
N SER A 180 -10.60 11.18 -0.07
CA SER A 180 -10.31 10.10 -1.02
C SER A 180 -8.88 10.15 -1.54
N LEU A 181 -8.36 11.34 -1.87
CA LEU A 181 -6.97 11.53 -2.28
C LEU A 181 -5.99 11.10 -1.19
N ILE A 182 -6.22 11.52 0.06
CA ILE A 182 -5.39 11.17 1.21
C ILE A 182 -5.39 9.64 1.43
N ALA A 183 -6.57 9.01 1.41
CA ALA A 183 -6.69 7.55 1.54
C ALA A 183 -5.98 6.81 0.40
N THR A 184 -6.11 7.31 -0.83
CA THR A 184 -5.44 6.74 -2.01
C THR A 184 -3.92 6.84 -1.90
N MET A 185 -3.37 8.02 -1.55
CA MET A 185 -1.93 8.17 -1.31
C MET A 185 -1.44 7.25 -0.20
N ARG A 186 -2.27 7.05 0.83
CA ARG A 186 -1.94 6.21 1.97
C ARG A 186 -1.92 4.71 1.62
N GLU A 187 -2.85 4.21 0.81
CA GLU A 187 -2.97 2.78 0.52
C GLU A 187 -2.29 2.37 -0.79
N GLU A 188 -2.49 3.12 -1.87
CA GLU A 188 -1.94 2.81 -3.19
C GLU A 188 -0.46 3.18 -3.30
N ALA A 189 -0.07 4.31 -2.72
CA ALA A 189 1.33 4.78 -2.71
C ALA A 189 2.06 4.45 -1.39
N ARG A 190 1.36 3.94 -0.37
CA ARG A 190 1.93 3.54 0.94
C ARG A 190 2.69 4.67 1.64
N LEU A 191 2.30 5.92 1.39
CA LEU A 191 3.02 7.07 1.90
C LEU A 191 2.75 7.27 3.41
N PRO A 192 3.80 7.53 4.23
CA PRO A 192 3.61 7.99 5.60
C PRO A 192 2.81 9.29 5.65
N PHE A 193 2.00 9.50 6.69
CA PHE A 193 1.17 10.72 6.80
C PHE A 193 1.98 12.02 6.74
N ALA A 194 3.17 12.06 7.36
CA ALA A 194 4.05 13.23 7.29
C ALA A 194 4.50 13.53 5.85
N THR A 195 4.65 12.49 5.01
CA THR A 195 4.99 12.65 3.59
C THR A 195 3.79 13.13 2.81
N ILE A 196 2.58 12.60 3.06
CA ILE A 196 1.34 13.09 2.46
C ILE A 196 1.13 14.58 2.81
N GLN A 197 1.31 14.94 4.07
CA GLN A 197 1.23 16.32 4.55
C GLN A 197 2.18 17.25 3.77
N ARG A 198 3.46 16.89 3.67
CA ARG A 198 4.45 17.66 2.92
C ARG A 198 4.09 17.77 1.44
N LEU A 199 3.65 16.69 0.80
CA LEU A 199 3.27 16.71 -0.62
C LEU A 199 2.07 17.62 -0.86
N LEU A 200 1.04 17.57 -0.01
CA LEU A 200 -0.10 18.48 -0.10
C LEU A 200 0.35 19.93 0.05
N GLN A 201 1.21 20.23 1.02
CA GLN A 201 1.74 21.58 1.22
C GLN A 201 2.58 22.06 0.03
N THR A 202 3.51 21.23 -0.46
CA THR A 202 4.41 21.58 -1.58
C THR A 202 3.65 21.78 -2.88
N LEU A 203 2.67 20.91 -3.19
CA LEU A 203 1.98 20.96 -4.47
C LEU A 203 0.86 22.00 -4.49
N THR A 204 0.16 22.18 -3.36
CA THR A 204 -1.09 22.97 -3.33
C THR A 204 -1.08 24.15 -2.36
N GLY A 205 -0.06 24.28 -1.52
CA GLY A 205 -0.04 25.26 -0.42
C GLY A 205 -0.97 24.90 0.75
N LEU A 206 -1.63 23.74 0.75
CA LEU A 206 -2.56 23.33 1.80
C LEU A 206 -1.84 22.97 3.11
N HIS A 207 -2.27 23.58 4.20
CA HIS A 207 -1.75 23.31 5.55
C HIS A 207 -2.76 22.48 6.35
N LEU A 208 -2.46 21.21 6.56
CA LEU A 208 -3.19 20.30 7.44
C LEU A 208 -2.24 19.68 8.46
N SER A 209 -2.72 19.39 9.68
CA SER A 209 -1.94 18.60 10.64
C SER A 209 -1.96 17.11 10.27
N VAL A 210 -0.99 16.34 10.77
CA VAL A 210 -1.01 14.87 10.64
C VAL A 210 -2.27 14.27 11.28
N GLY A 211 -2.72 14.82 12.41
CA GLY A 211 -3.97 14.42 13.05
C GLY A 211 -5.18 14.56 12.13
N ALA A 212 -5.29 15.68 11.41
CA ALA A 212 -6.37 15.87 10.43
C ALA A 212 -6.34 14.84 9.30
N LEU A 213 -5.15 14.40 8.85
CA LEU A 213 -5.03 13.34 7.86
C LEU A 213 -5.44 11.96 8.41
N VAL A 214 -5.08 11.67 9.67
CA VAL A 214 -5.48 10.44 10.37
C VAL A 214 -7.00 10.40 10.54
N ASP A 215 -7.61 11.50 10.96
CA ASP A 215 -9.06 11.58 11.12
C ASP A 215 -9.79 11.49 9.78
N ALA A 216 -9.26 12.11 8.72
CA ALA A 216 -9.81 12.00 7.37
C ALA A 216 -9.90 10.54 6.91
N VAL A 217 -8.82 9.76 7.03
CA VAL A 217 -8.88 8.33 6.66
C VAL A 217 -9.68 7.48 7.66
N GLY A 218 -9.81 7.95 8.91
CA GLY A 218 -10.69 7.36 9.91
C GLY A 218 -12.17 7.45 9.51
N GLN A 219 -12.59 8.57 8.90
CA GLN A 219 -13.95 8.72 8.39
C GLN A 219 -14.26 7.72 7.26
N VAL A 220 -13.28 7.45 6.39
CA VAL A 220 -13.41 6.40 5.37
C VAL A 220 -13.63 5.04 6.04
N ALA A 221 -12.86 4.73 7.09
CA ALA A 221 -12.98 3.46 7.79
C ALA A 221 -14.35 3.29 8.46
N VAL A 222 -14.89 4.34 9.10
CA VAL A 222 -16.24 4.32 9.70
C VAL A 222 -17.30 4.09 8.62
N ARG A 223 -17.22 4.82 7.49
CA ARG A 223 -18.16 4.64 6.37
C ARG A 223 -18.06 3.25 5.72
N ALA A 224 -16.92 2.59 5.85
CA ALA A 224 -16.66 1.29 5.28
C ALA A 224 -17.09 0.11 6.15
N GLU A 225 -17.48 0.32 7.41
CA GLU A 225 -17.89 -0.77 8.30
C GLU A 225 -18.93 -1.73 7.69
N PRO A 226 -20.07 -1.27 7.13
CA PRO A 226 -21.04 -2.19 6.50
C PRO A 226 -20.47 -2.88 5.26
N VAL A 227 -19.58 -2.20 4.51
CA VAL A 227 -18.93 -2.79 3.34
C VAL A 227 -18.00 -3.91 3.77
N VAL A 228 -17.17 -3.70 4.80
CA VAL A 228 -16.26 -4.73 5.31
C VAL A 228 -17.02 -5.92 5.89
N ALA A 229 -18.15 -5.70 6.57
CA ALA A 229 -19.02 -6.78 7.02
C ALA A 229 -19.52 -7.62 5.81
N ALA A 230 -19.98 -6.95 4.75
CA ALA A 230 -20.38 -7.64 3.52
C ALA A 230 -19.21 -8.38 2.83
N LEU A 231 -17.98 -7.85 2.88
CA LEU A 231 -16.79 -8.56 2.39
C LEU A 231 -16.53 -9.82 3.23
N GLU A 232 -16.68 -9.76 4.54
CA GLU A 232 -16.53 -10.92 5.42
C GLU A 232 -17.57 -12.00 5.13
N ASP A 233 -18.84 -11.62 4.96
CA ASP A 233 -19.90 -12.55 4.57
C ASP A 233 -19.64 -13.16 3.19
N ALA A 234 -19.14 -12.38 2.22
CA ALA A 234 -18.75 -12.89 0.91
C ALA A 234 -17.57 -13.87 0.97
N ILE A 235 -16.58 -13.63 1.84
CA ILE A 235 -15.49 -14.57 2.09
C ILE A 235 -16.03 -15.88 2.68
N ARG A 236 -16.92 -15.81 3.68
CA ARG A 236 -17.53 -16.98 4.33
C ARG A 236 -18.39 -17.81 3.37
N ALA A 237 -19.06 -17.15 2.42
CA ALA A 237 -19.87 -17.80 1.40
C ALA A 237 -19.06 -18.35 0.20
N SER A 238 -17.76 -18.03 0.12
CA SER A 238 -16.94 -18.41 -1.04
C SER A 238 -16.64 -19.92 -1.06
N PRO A 239 -16.71 -20.58 -2.23
CA PRO A 239 -16.33 -21.99 -2.36
C PRO A 239 -14.84 -22.23 -2.11
N VAL A 240 -13.99 -21.21 -2.28
CA VAL A 240 -12.54 -21.30 -2.10
C VAL A 240 -12.04 -20.03 -1.42
N VAL A 241 -11.28 -20.19 -0.34
CA VAL A 241 -10.66 -19.08 0.38
C VAL A 241 -9.18 -19.34 0.57
N HIS A 242 -8.38 -18.37 0.15
CA HIS A 242 -6.95 -18.33 0.42
C HIS A 242 -6.68 -17.63 1.74
N ALA A 243 -5.84 -18.24 2.58
CA ALA A 243 -5.41 -17.65 3.84
C ALA A 243 -3.88 -17.62 3.96
N ASP A 244 -3.35 -16.52 4.49
CA ASP A 244 -1.93 -16.35 4.80
C ASP A 244 -1.79 -15.27 5.90
N GLU A 245 -0.64 -15.21 6.56
CA GLU A 245 -0.38 -14.25 7.62
C GLU A 245 1.01 -13.64 7.58
N THR A 246 1.12 -12.41 8.06
CA THR A 246 2.42 -11.76 8.22
C THR A 246 2.49 -10.93 9.49
N GLY A 247 3.68 -10.83 10.09
CA GLY A 247 3.87 -10.06 11.31
C GLY A 247 3.46 -8.58 11.16
N TRP A 248 2.78 -8.02 12.14
CA TRP A 248 2.45 -6.60 12.18
C TRP A 248 2.67 -6.08 13.60
N ARG A 249 3.33 -4.94 13.74
CA ARG A 249 3.52 -4.32 15.05
C ARG A 249 2.47 -3.26 15.29
N GLU A 250 1.88 -3.28 16.47
CA GLU A 250 0.98 -2.23 16.96
C GLU A 250 1.54 -1.69 18.25
N ASN A 251 1.85 -0.40 18.26
CA ASN A 251 2.41 0.30 19.42
C ASN A 251 3.58 -0.47 20.08
N GLY A 252 4.50 -0.96 19.24
CA GLY A 252 5.65 -1.76 19.71
C GLY A 252 5.34 -3.22 20.03
N ARG A 253 4.07 -3.66 20.09
CA ARG A 253 3.68 -5.05 20.36
C ARG A 253 3.57 -5.87 19.07
N ASN A 254 4.17 -7.05 19.07
CA ASN A 254 4.06 -8.00 17.96
C ASN A 254 2.62 -8.52 17.83
N GLY A 255 2.23 -8.85 16.61
CA GLY A 255 0.94 -9.41 16.23
C GLY A 255 1.00 -9.85 14.77
N TYR A 256 -0.11 -10.29 14.22
CA TYR A 256 -0.17 -10.79 12.85
C TYR A 256 -1.33 -10.14 12.11
N VAL A 257 -1.13 -9.84 10.84
CA VAL A 257 -2.22 -9.54 9.92
C VAL A 257 -2.45 -10.78 9.09
N TRP A 258 -3.68 -11.26 9.14
CA TRP A 258 -4.21 -12.34 8.34
C TRP A 258 -4.85 -11.75 7.10
N THR A 259 -4.69 -12.44 5.97
CA THR A 259 -5.50 -12.19 4.79
C THR A 259 -6.41 -13.37 4.56
N PHE A 260 -7.68 -13.12 4.24
CA PHE A 260 -8.61 -14.09 3.70
C PHE A 260 -9.06 -13.55 2.35
N SER A 261 -8.87 -14.35 1.30
CA SER A 261 -8.93 -13.85 -0.07
C SER A 261 -9.61 -14.81 -1.02
N THR A 262 -10.41 -14.25 -1.91
CA THR A 262 -11.06 -14.93 -3.03
C THR A 262 -10.58 -14.29 -4.34
N PRO A 263 -11.04 -14.76 -5.52
CA PRO A 263 -10.71 -14.11 -6.79
C PRO A 263 -11.09 -12.62 -6.86
N ASP A 264 -12.10 -12.19 -6.11
CA ASP A 264 -12.73 -10.86 -6.20
C ASP A 264 -12.71 -10.06 -4.89
N THR A 265 -12.43 -10.69 -3.74
CA THR A 265 -12.52 -10.06 -2.41
C THR A 265 -11.25 -10.28 -1.59
N ARG A 266 -10.86 -9.24 -0.84
CA ARG A 266 -9.77 -9.29 0.14
C ARG A 266 -10.27 -8.79 1.50
N LEU A 267 -10.06 -9.60 2.51
CA LEU A 267 -10.25 -9.25 3.91
C LEU A 267 -8.90 -9.30 4.63
N PHE A 268 -8.60 -8.26 5.40
CA PHE A 268 -7.43 -8.22 6.28
C PHE A 268 -7.85 -7.97 7.70
N ILE A 269 -7.35 -8.79 8.63
CA ILE A 269 -7.66 -8.69 10.06
C ILE A 269 -6.37 -8.81 10.84
N ARG A 270 -6.17 -7.93 11.83
CA ARG A 270 -5.09 -8.10 12.80
C ARG A 270 -5.57 -9.01 13.93
N GLY A 271 -4.77 -10.02 14.27
CA GLY A 271 -5.03 -10.90 15.39
C GLY A 271 -3.75 -11.47 16.01
N SER A 272 -3.95 -12.53 16.80
CA SER A 272 -2.86 -13.40 17.26
C SER A 272 -2.36 -14.28 16.11
N ARG A 273 -1.34 -15.11 16.34
CA ARG A 273 -0.95 -16.18 15.40
C ARG A 273 -1.66 -17.51 15.69
N ALA A 274 -2.70 -17.49 16.52
CA ALA A 274 -3.34 -18.71 16.99
C ALA A 274 -4.19 -19.34 15.89
N LYS A 275 -4.30 -20.68 15.93
CA LYS A 275 -5.22 -21.48 15.11
C LYS A 275 -6.67 -20.96 15.14
N ALA A 276 -7.11 -20.43 16.28
CA ALA A 276 -8.46 -19.89 16.45
C ALA A 276 -8.82 -18.72 15.50
N MET A 277 -7.84 -18.11 14.83
CA MET A 277 -8.11 -17.05 13.85
C MET A 277 -8.89 -17.54 12.63
N VAL A 278 -8.69 -18.78 12.19
CA VAL A 278 -9.39 -19.34 11.03
C VAL A 278 -10.89 -19.51 11.30
N PRO A 279 -11.34 -20.23 12.34
CA PRO A 279 -12.77 -20.35 12.65
C PRO A 279 -13.39 -19.03 13.11
N HIS A 280 -12.62 -18.13 13.73
CA HIS A 280 -13.13 -16.80 14.09
C HIS A 280 -13.58 -15.99 12.86
N VAL A 281 -12.86 -16.09 11.74
CA VAL A 281 -13.16 -15.32 10.52
C VAL A 281 -14.06 -16.09 9.55
N LEU A 282 -13.79 -17.39 9.33
CA LEU A 282 -14.56 -18.20 8.38
C LEU A 282 -15.81 -18.83 9.00
N GLY A 283 -15.95 -18.80 10.32
CA GLY A 283 -16.97 -19.53 11.05
C GLY A 283 -16.58 -20.99 11.28
N GLU A 284 -17.27 -21.62 12.24
CA GLU A 284 -17.07 -23.04 12.59
C GLU A 284 -17.57 -24.01 11.50
N THR A 285 -18.46 -23.54 10.62
CA THR A 285 -19.17 -24.36 9.62
C THR A 285 -18.81 -24.01 8.17
N PHE A 286 -17.62 -23.43 7.93
CA PHE A 286 -17.17 -23.09 6.58
C PHE A 286 -17.10 -24.35 5.70
N ALA A 287 -17.95 -24.39 4.67
CA ALA A 287 -18.11 -25.54 3.78
C ALA A 287 -17.21 -25.51 2.53
N GLY A 288 -16.50 -24.39 2.31
CA GLY A 288 -15.58 -24.23 1.18
C GLY A 288 -14.21 -24.88 1.40
N VAL A 289 -13.32 -24.67 0.44
CA VAL A 289 -11.93 -25.15 0.50
C VAL A 289 -11.00 -24.05 0.98
N LEU A 290 -10.29 -24.30 2.08
CA LEU A 290 -9.19 -23.44 2.53
C LEU A 290 -7.95 -23.72 1.68
N VAL A 291 -7.25 -22.68 1.25
CA VAL A 291 -5.96 -22.78 0.56
C VAL A 291 -4.92 -22.04 1.39
N SER A 292 -3.91 -22.74 1.90
CA SER A 292 -2.88 -22.12 2.75
C SER A 292 -1.50 -22.79 2.60
N ASP A 293 -0.51 -22.30 3.35
CA ASP A 293 0.78 -22.96 3.49
C ASP A 293 0.75 -24.04 4.59
N PHE A 294 1.91 -24.60 4.95
CA PHE A 294 2.00 -25.65 5.97
C PHE A 294 2.08 -25.12 7.41
N TYR A 295 1.70 -23.87 7.66
CA TYR A 295 1.73 -23.34 9.02
C TYR A 295 0.72 -24.09 9.92
N THR A 296 1.15 -24.40 11.13
CA THR A 296 0.40 -25.27 12.05
C THR A 296 -0.95 -24.70 12.48
N ALA A 297 -1.15 -23.38 12.38
CA ALA A 297 -2.45 -22.77 12.65
C ALA A 297 -3.54 -23.23 11.67
N TYR A 298 -3.19 -23.74 10.49
CA TYR A 298 -4.14 -24.28 9.52
C TYR A 298 -4.37 -25.78 9.66
N THR A 299 -3.82 -26.43 10.70
CA THR A 299 -3.86 -27.89 10.87
C THR A 299 -4.91 -28.32 11.88
N GLY A 300 -5.55 -29.49 11.67
CA GLY A 300 -6.50 -30.10 12.59
C GLY A 300 -7.87 -29.40 12.62
N ASP A 301 -8.21 -28.75 11.53
CA ASP A 301 -9.57 -28.32 11.24
C ASP A 301 -10.16 -29.33 10.24
N ASP A 302 -11.38 -29.82 10.46
CA ASP A 302 -12.01 -30.85 9.62
C ASP A 302 -12.45 -30.32 8.24
N ARG A 303 -12.09 -29.07 7.93
CA ARG A 303 -12.39 -28.41 6.65
C ARG A 303 -11.60 -29.02 5.51
N LEU A 304 -12.20 -29.01 4.33
CA LEU A 304 -11.49 -29.39 3.11
C LEU A 304 -10.38 -28.37 2.85
N HIS A 305 -9.16 -28.87 2.68
CA HIS A 305 -7.96 -28.03 2.64
C HIS A 305 -7.08 -28.41 1.46
N GLN A 306 -6.66 -27.42 0.68
CA GLN A 306 -5.55 -27.49 -0.27
C GLN A 306 -4.28 -26.85 0.29
N TYR A 307 -3.25 -27.65 0.60
CA TYR A 307 -1.93 -27.12 0.96
C TYR A 307 -1.14 -26.66 -0.26
N CYS A 308 -0.41 -25.56 -0.13
CA CYS A 308 0.31 -24.92 -1.23
C CYS A 308 1.50 -25.77 -1.75
N TRP A 309 1.41 -26.25 -2.99
CA TRP A 309 2.51 -26.95 -3.65
C TRP A 309 3.76 -26.10 -3.84
N THR A 310 3.61 -24.78 -4.08
CA THR A 310 4.77 -23.90 -4.25
C THR A 310 5.64 -23.84 -2.99
N HIS A 311 5.04 -23.87 -1.80
CA HIS A 311 5.80 -23.94 -0.55
C HIS A 311 6.46 -25.31 -0.39
N LEU A 312 5.75 -26.40 -0.68
CA LEU A 312 6.32 -27.74 -0.62
C LEU A 312 7.53 -27.91 -1.55
N LEU A 313 7.40 -27.47 -2.80
CA LEU A 313 8.47 -27.56 -3.79
C LEU A 313 9.65 -26.62 -3.48
N ARG A 314 9.39 -25.48 -2.80
CA ARG A 314 10.45 -24.61 -2.30
C ARG A 314 11.26 -25.34 -1.22
N ASP A 315 10.60 -25.96 -0.25
CA ASP A 315 11.31 -26.72 0.80
C ASP A 315 12.11 -27.89 0.21
N VAL A 316 11.56 -28.58 -0.80
CA VAL A 316 12.27 -29.63 -1.56
C VAL A 316 13.52 -29.06 -2.26
N HIS A 317 13.40 -27.92 -2.94
CA HIS A 317 14.51 -27.26 -3.61
C HIS A 317 15.57 -26.78 -2.61
N GLU A 318 15.16 -26.17 -1.50
CA GLU A 318 16.08 -25.72 -0.45
C GLU A 318 16.84 -26.88 0.18
N LEU A 319 16.22 -28.07 0.31
CA LEU A 319 16.90 -29.27 0.77
C LEU A 319 17.96 -29.75 -0.24
N VAL A 320 17.65 -29.74 -1.53
CA VAL A 320 18.61 -30.06 -2.61
C VAL A 320 19.77 -29.06 -2.60
N ASP A 321 19.51 -27.76 -2.46
CA ASP A 321 20.55 -26.72 -2.40
C ASP A 321 21.53 -26.92 -1.23
N GLN A 322 21.07 -27.50 -0.12
CA GLN A 322 21.91 -27.80 1.05
C GLN A 322 22.82 -29.02 0.84
N GLN A 323 22.44 -29.94 -0.06
CA GLN A 323 23.19 -31.16 -0.36
C GLN A 323 23.23 -31.40 -1.88
N PRO A 324 23.88 -30.50 -2.65
CA PRO A 324 23.78 -30.48 -4.10
C PRO A 324 24.37 -31.73 -4.75
N ASP A 325 25.32 -32.41 -4.08
CA ASP A 325 26.03 -33.57 -4.61
C ASP A 325 25.29 -34.91 -4.43
N ASP A 326 24.25 -34.97 -3.59
CA ASP A 326 23.50 -36.21 -3.35
C ASP A 326 22.59 -36.58 -4.55
N PRO A 327 22.92 -37.63 -5.33
CA PRO A 327 22.12 -38.03 -6.49
C PRO A 327 20.77 -38.62 -6.10
N ALA A 328 20.66 -39.27 -4.94
CA ALA A 328 19.43 -39.86 -4.46
C ALA A 328 18.42 -38.76 -4.06
N LEU A 329 18.91 -37.71 -3.39
CA LEU A 329 18.11 -36.52 -3.08
C LEU A 329 17.61 -35.81 -4.33
N ARG A 330 18.47 -35.60 -5.34
CA ARG A 330 18.07 -35.01 -6.63
C ARG A 330 17.04 -35.87 -7.36
N GLY A 331 17.23 -37.19 -7.37
CA GLY A 331 16.28 -38.14 -7.96
C GLY A 331 14.91 -38.11 -7.29
N TRP A 332 14.89 -38.10 -5.94
CA TRP A 332 13.66 -37.95 -5.16
C TRP A 332 12.96 -36.62 -5.44
N ALA A 333 13.69 -35.51 -5.44
CA ALA A 333 13.14 -34.18 -5.72
C ALA A 333 12.52 -34.09 -7.12
N ALA A 334 13.20 -34.66 -8.12
CA ALA A 334 12.68 -34.74 -9.49
C ALA A 334 11.40 -35.57 -9.57
N ALA A 335 11.33 -36.70 -8.86
CA ALA A 335 10.12 -37.53 -8.79
C ALA A 335 8.94 -36.79 -8.16
N VAL A 336 9.15 -36.08 -7.03
CA VAL A 336 8.13 -35.24 -6.39
C VAL A 336 7.62 -34.16 -7.36
N GLY A 337 8.53 -33.47 -8.05
CA GLY A 337 8.18 -32.45 -9.04
C GLY A 337 7.40 -33.01 -10.26
N ALA A 338 7.76 -34.21 -10.71
CA ALA A 338 7.06 -34.91 -11.79
C ALA A 338 5.62 -35.27 -11.39
N ILE A 339 5.41 -35.78 -10.16
CA ILE A 339 4.07 -36.08 -9.63
C ILE A 339 3.19 -34.82 -9.63
N PHE A 340 3.73 -33.70 -9.14
CA PHE A 340 3.00 -32.43 -9.16
C PHE A 340 2.63 -32.00 -10.59
N THR A 341 3.57 -32.09 -11.53
CA THR A 341 3.36 -31.72 -12.94
C THR A 341 2.28 -32.58 -13.58
N THR A 342 2.32 -33.90 -13.36
CA THR A 342 1.31 -34.84 -13.85
C THR A 342 -0.07 -34.56 -13.24
N ALA A 343 -0.14 -34.32 -11.93
CA ALA A 343 -1.38 -33.98 -11.25
C ALA A 343 -1.98 -32.65 -11.78
N GLN A 344 -1.13 -31.66 -12.05
CA GLN A 344 -1.54 -30.39 -12.64
C GLN A 344 -2.10 -30.54 -14.06
N ALA A 345 -1.45 -31.33 -14.91
CA ALA A 345 -1.95 -31.62 -16.26
C ALA A 345 -3.29 -32.40 -16.21
N GLY A 346 -3.41 -33.36 -15.29
CA GLY A 346 -4.61 -34.18 -15.13
C GLY A 346 -5.81 -33.47 -14.50
N ALA A 347 -5.65 -32.24 -13.99
CA ALA A 347 -6.75 -31.45 -13.42
C ALA A 347 -7.74 -30.91 -14.46
N ILE A 348 -7.44 -31.03 -15.76
CA ILE A 348 -8.26 -30.50 -16.87
C ILE A 348 -9.31 -31.52 -17.35
N GLY A 349 -9.20 -32.79 -16.95
CA GLY A 349 -10.09 -33.89 -17.39
C GLY A 349 -11.52 -33.83 -16.84
N ASN A 350 -12.36 -34.78 -17.27
CA ASN A 350 -13.71 -34.96 -16.70
C ASN A 350 -13.63 -35.41 -15.22
N ARG A 351 -14.76 -35.39 -14.51
CA ARG A 351 -14.78 -35.70 -13.06
C ARG A 351 -14.19 -37.10 -12.76
N PRO A 352 -14.62 -38.22 -13.37
CA PRO A 352 -14.01 -39.53 -13.15
C PRO A 352 -12.51 -39.58 -13.38
N ASP A 353 -12.02 -38.94 -14.45
CA ASP A 353 -10.60 -38.92 -14.80
C ASP A 353 -9.78 -38.18 -13.73
N ARG A 354 -10.27 -37.02 -13.28
CA ARG A 354 -9.64 -36.25 -12.20
C ARG A 354 -9.53 -37.04 -10.89
N TRP A 355 -10.55 -37.82 -10.55
CA TRP A 355 -10.49 -38.71 -9.38
C TRP A 355 -9.46 -39.82 -9.54
N ARG A 356 -9.29 -40.40 -10.74
CA ARG A 356 -8.24 -41.36 -11.03
C ARG A 356 -6.85 -40.72 -10.93
N VAL A 357 -6.66 -39.53 -11.51
CA VAL A 357 -5.41 -38.76 -11.41
C VAL A 357 -5.06 -38.47 -9.95
N ARG A 358 -6.03 -38.02 -9.14
CA ARG A 358 -5.82 -37.78 -7.71
C ARG A 358 -5.34 -39.05 -7.00
N LYS A 359 -6.05 -40.16 -7.16
CA LYS A 359 -5.68 -41.43 -6.52
C LYS A 359 -4.30 -41.91 -6.95
N GLN A 360 -3.98 -41.79 -8.23
CA GLN A 360 -2.67 -42.16 -8.75
C GLN A 360 -1.57 -41.27 -8.16
N ALA A 361 -1.74 -39.94 -8.18
CA ALA A 361 -0.76 -39.01 -7.63
C ALA A 361 -0.53 -39.21 -6.12
N GLN A 362 -1.58 -39.58 -5.38
CA GLN A 362 -1.47 -39.96 -3.96
C GLN A 362 -0.68 -41.26 -3.76
N ALA A 363 -0.92 -42.28 -4.60
CA ALA A 363 -0.20 -43.54 -4.56
C ALA A 363 1.28 -43.34 -4.93
N ASP A 364 1.56 -42.57 -5.99
CA ASP A 364 2.90 -42.26 -6.45
C ASP A 364 3.67 -41.49 -5.38
N LEU A 365 3.05 -40.46 -4.77
CA LEU A 365 3.69 -39.69 -3.70
C LEU A 365 3.98 -40.56 -2.48
N ARG A 366 3.07 -41.48 -2.14
CA ARG A 366 3.30 -42.45 -1.06
C ARG A 366 4.50 -43.36 -1.38
N GLN A 367 4.54 -43.93 -2.58
CA GLN A 367 5.63 -44.80 -3.02
C GLN A 367 6.98 -44.06 -3.03
N VAL A 368 7.01 -42.79 -3.48
CA VAL A 368 8.22 -41.97 -3.49
C VAL A 368 8.67 -41.62 -2.08
N CYS A 369 7.75 -41.37 -1.13
CA CYS A 369 8.09 -40.93 0.22
C CYS A 369 8.41 -42.07 1.20
N THR A 370 7.77 -43.23 1.09
CA THR A 370 7.89 -44.34 2.07
C THR A 370 9.34 -44.83 2.28
N PRO A 371 10.20 -44.98 1.25
CA PRO A 371 11.58 -45.41 1.44
C PRO A 371 12.43 -44.42 2.26
N TRP A 372 12.01 -43.16 2.35
CA TRP A 372 12.75 -42.09 3.02
C TRP A 372 12.12 -41.70 4.36
N LEU A 373 11.55 -42.65 5.10
CA LEU A 373 11.05 -42.41 6.46
C LEU A 373 12.08 -42.77 7.55
N ASP A 374 13.34 -42.99 7.17
CA ASP A 374 14.44 -43.22 8.10
C ASP A 374 14.91 -41.90 8.74
N PRO A 375 14.91 -41.74 10.07
CA PRO A 375 15.37 -40.51 10.73
C PRO A 375 16.78 -40.02 10.33
N ARG A 376 17.60 -40.88 9.72
CA ARG A 376 18.98 -40.59 9.31
C ARG A 376 19.11 -39.92 7.95
N VAL A 377 18.04 -39.90 7.13
CA VAL A 377 18.08 -39.32 5.78
C VAL A 377 17.44 -37.93 5.73
N PRO A 378 17.99 -36.99 4.93
CA PRO A 378 17.53 -35.60 4.89
C PRO A 378 16.07 -35.42 4.42
N GLN A 379 15.54 -36.34 3.62
CA GLN A 379 14.19 -36.27 3.04
C GLN A 379 13.07 -36.52 4.07
N THR A 380 13.39 -37.15 5.22
CA THR A 380 12.42 -37.66 6.18
C THR A 380 11.40 -36.64 6.68
N PRO A 381 11.78 -35.41 7.07
CA PRO A 381 10.80 -34.41 7.52
C PRO A 381 9.78 -34.04 6.43
N LEU A 382 10.23 -33.94 5.17
CA LEU A 382 9.37 -33.60 4.04
C LEU A 382 8.49 -34.79 3.64
N CYS A 383 9.03 -36.00 3.60
CA CYS A 383 8.26 -37.22 3.34
C CYS A 383 7.17 -37.43 4.40
N ALA A 384 7.51 -37.29 5.69
CA ALA A 384 6.55 -37.38 6.78
C ALA A 384 5.44 -36.32 6.65
N ARG A 385 5.77 -35.09 6.24
CA ARG A 385 4.79 -34.02 5.98
C ARG A 385 3.89 -34.33 4.79
N MET A 386 4.47 -34.78 3.67
CA MET A 386 3.72 -35.14 2.46
C MET A 386 2.72 -36.26 2.73
N LEU A 387 3.12 -37.29 3.48
CA LEU A 387 2.24 -38.39 3.87
C LEU A 387 1.16 -37.96 4.86
N ARG A 388 1.51 -37.09 5.82
CA ARG A 388 0.55 -36.54 6.80
C ARG A 388 -0.58 -35.77 6.12
N TYR A 389 -0.26 -34.99 5.08
CA TYR A 389 -1.21 -34.11 4.40
C TYR A 389 -1.60 -34.62 2.99
N LEU A 390 -1.42 -35.91 2.73
CA LEU A 390 -1.57 -36.52 1.40
C LEU A 390 -2.93 -36.22 0.74
N GLU A 391 -4.01 -36.25 1.52
CA GLU A 391 -5.36 -35.94 1.05
C GLU A 391 -5.55 -34.45 0.71
N SER A 392 -4.84 -33.58 1.40
CA SER A 392 -4.94 -32.12 1.26
C SER A 392 -3.97 -31.56 0.21
N LEU A 393 -3.10 -32.37 -0.37
CA LEU A 393 -2.19 -31.93 -1.43
C LEU A 393 -2.85 -31.92 -2.81
N PHE A 394 -3.87 -32.74 -3.05
CA PHE A 394 -4.42 -32.96 -4.40
C PHE A 394 -5.90 -32.56 -4.54
N VAL A 395 -6.43 -31.73 -3.64
CA VAL A 395 -7.82 -31.23 -3.71
C VAL A 395 -8.07 -30.45 -5.00
N PHE A 396 -7.09 -29.67 -5.46
CA PHE A 396 -7.12 -28.92 -6.72
C PHE A 396 -7.37 -29.80 -7.95
N VAL A 397 -7.04 -31.10 -7.89
CA VAL A 397 -7.29 -32.03 -8.99
C VAL A 397 -8.78 -32.34 -9.07
N THR A 398 -9.44 -32.59 -7.95
CA THR A 398 -10.86 -32.96 -7.92
C THR A 398 -11.78 -31.74 -8.02
N GLU A 399 -11.35 -30.60 -7.50
CA GLU A 399 -12.07 -29.33 -7.42
C GLU A 399 -11.44 -28.27 -8.34
N PRO A 400 -11.92 -28.09 -9.59
CA PRO A 400 -11.25 -27.22 -10.58
C PRO A 400 -11.18 -25.73 -10.20
N ALA A 401 -12.04 -25.27 -9.30
CA ALA A 401 -12.02 -23.90 -8.80
C ALA A 401 -10.89 -23.66 -7.78
N VAL A 402 -10.32 -24.73 -7.21
CA VAL A 402 -9.25 -24.67 -6.21
C VAL A 402 -7.90 -24.66 -6.92
N PRO A 403 -7.07 -23.63 -6.73
CA PRO A 403 -5.71 -23.64 -7.27
C PRO A 403 -4.77 -24.48 -6.40
N ALA A 404 -3.74 -25.08 -7.01
CA ALA A 404 -2.71 -25.84 -6.29
C ALA A 404 -1.79 -24.99 -5.40
N THR A 405 -1.89 -23.65 -5.47
CA THR A 405 -0.94 -22.72 -4.86
C THR A 405 -1.65 -21.59 -4.13
N ASN A 406 -1.05 -21.09 -3.05
CA ASN A 406 -1.57 -19.98 -2.26
C ASN A 406 -1.10 -18.59 -2.74
N ASN A 407 -0.67 -18.49 -4.01
CA ASN A 407 -0.13 -17.27 -4.60
C ASN A 407 -1.05 -16.06 -4.46
N ALA A 408 -2.37 -16.27 -4.43
CA ALA A 408 -3.33 -15.19 -4.26
C ALA A 408 -3.14 -14.48 -2.90
N ALA A 409 -3.16 -15.20 -1.78
CA ALA A 409 -2.98 -14.60 -0.45
C ALA A 409 -1.57 -14.03 -0.24
N GLU A 410 -0.52 -14.74 -0.67
CA GLU A 410 0.85 -14.22 -0.58
C GLU A 410 1.00 -12.87 -1.30
N ARG A 411 0.36 -12.72 -2.47
CA ARG A 411 0.39 -11.48 -3.24
C ARG A 411 -0.41 -10.36 -2.56
N SER A 412 -1.54 -10.64 -1.90
CA SER A 412 -2.31 -9.59 -1.21
C SER A 412 -1.63 -9.05 0.02
N LEU A 413 -0.77 -9.83 0.68
CA LEU A 413 0.00 -9.33 1.82
C LEU A 413 1.15 -8.41 1.42
N ARG A 414 1.65 -8.47 0.16
CA ARG A 414 2.82 -7.67 -0.27
C ARG A 414 2.66 -6.17 -0.04
N PRO A 415 1.54 -5.50 -0.39
CA PRO A 415 1.34 -4.08 -0.09
C PRO A 415 1.47 -3.76 1.40
N LEU A 416 0.95 -4.63 2.28
CA LEU A 416 1.09 -4.47 3.73
C LEU A 416 2.52 -4.72 4.20
N VAL A 417 3.21 -5.74 3.68
CA VAL A 417 4.63 -5.98 3.98
C VAL A 417 5.48 -4.76 3.60
N VAL A 418 5.23 -4.15 2.44
CA VAL A 418 5.93 -2.92 2.01
C VAL A 418 5.56 -1.75 2.92
N SER A 419 4.27 -1.57 3.22
CA SER A 419 3.82 -0.53 4.15
C SER A 419 4.49 -0.68 5.52
N ARG A 420 4.63 -1.92 6.02
CA ARG A 420 5.32 -2.24 7.28
C ARG A 420 6.80 -1.89 7.23
N LYS A 421 7.49 -2.18 6.11
CA LYS A 421 8.91 -1.81 5.93
C LYS A 421 9.11 -0.29 5.95
N ILE A 422 8.14 0.47 5.43
CA ILE A 422 8.19 1.94 5.40
C ILE A 422 7.85 2.56 6.76
N SER A 423 6.80 2.08 7.44
CA SER A 423 6.25 2.75 8.63
C SER A 423 6.45 2.01 9.96
N GLY A 424 6.96 0.78 9.94
CA GLY A 424 7.13 -0.06 11.13
C GLY A 424 5.84 -0.64 11.73
N GLY A 425 4.70 -0.53 11.04
CA GLY A 425 3.38 -0.94 11.53
C GLY A 425 2.50 0.24 11.96
N THR A 426 1.67 0.04 12.99
CA THR A 426 0.71 1.02 13.53
C THR A 426 1.06 1.41 14.97
N ARG A 427 0.56 2.56 15.44
CA ARG A 427 0.86 3.12 16.77
C ARG A 427 -0.30 2.99 17.77
N SER A 428 -1.47 2.51 17.36
CA SER A 428 -2.64 2.33 18.21
C SER A 428 -3.62 1.32 17.63
N ALA A 429 -4.49 0.75 18.47
CA ALA A 429 -5.57 -0.14 18.05
C ALA A 429 -6.53 0.53 17.04
N ARG A 430 -6.88 1.81 17.28
CA ARG A 430 -7.66 2.62 16.32
C ARG A 430 -6.97 2.67 14.95
N GLY A 431 -5.67 2.98 14.93
CA GLY A 431 -4.88 3.06 13.70
C GLY A 431 -4.77 1.72 12.96
N THR A 432 -4.68 0.60 13.70
CA THR A 432 -4.75 -0.74 13.13
C THR A 432 -6.08 -1.01 12.46
N ARG A 433 -7.21 -0.78 13.17
CA ARG A 433 -8.54 -1.01 12.60
C ARG A 433 -8.71 -0.24 11.29
N ILE A 434 -8.38 1.06 11.29
CA ILE A 434 -8.39 1.89 10.09
C ILE A 434 -7.53 1.27 8.99
N LYS A 435 -6.29 0.84 9.30
CA LYS A 435 -5.39 0.24 8.31
C LYS A 435 -5.94 -1.07 7.73
N MET A 436 -6.55 -1.92 8.54
CA MET A 436 -7.13 -3.19 8.10
C MET A 436 -8.37 -3.00 7.24
N THR A 437 -9.25 -2.08 7.64
CA THR A 437 -10.43 -1.67 6.87
C THR A 437 -10.03 -1.13 5.50
N LEU A 438 -9.11 -0.16 5.46
CA LEU A 438 -8.67 0.44 4.20
C LEU A 438 -7.93 -0.56 3.32
N ALA A 439 -7.08 -1.41 3.88
CA ALA A 439 -6.41 -2.44 3.10
C ALA A 439 -7.41 -3.42 2.44
N SER A 440 -8.47 -3.78 3.17
CA SER A 440 -9.54 -4.66 2.65
C SER A 440 -10.30 -3.99 1.50
N LEU A 441 -10.69 -2.73 1.67
CA LEU A 441 -11.38 -1.96 0.63
C LEU A 441 -10.52 -1.76 -0.61
N PHE A 442 -9.34 -1.16 -0.46
CA PHE A 442 -8.47 -0.81 -1.59
C PHE A 442 -7.96 -2.07 -2.29
N GLY A 443 -7.66 -3.13 -1.53
CA GLY A 443 -7.31 -4.44 -2.10
C GLY A 443 -8.44 -5.04 -2.93
N THR A 444 -9.68 -4.96 -2.44
CA THR A 444 -10.87 -5.45 -3.14
C THR A 444 -11.18 -4.62 -4.38
N TRP A 445 -11.18 -3.28 -4.28
CA TRP A 445 -11.40 -2.41 -5.43
C TRP A 445 -10.38 -2.64 -6.55
N ARG A 446 -9.11 -2.87 -6.18
CA ARG A 446 -8.07 -3.23 -7.16
C ARG A 446 -8.32 -4.56 -7.83
N LEU A 447 -8.74 -5.59 -7.10
CA LEU A 447 -9.13 -6.87 -7.71
C LEU A 447 -10.29 -6.70 -8.69
N GLN A 448 -11.29 -5.91 -8.30
CA GLN A 448 -12.47 -5.62 -9.12
C GLN A 448 -12.20 -4.64 -10.27
N SER A 449 -10.93 -4.29 -10.52
CA SER A 449 -10.53 -3.33 -11.55
C SER A 449 -11.18 -1.95 -11.43
N ARG A 450 -11.63 -1.58 -10.22
CA ARG A 450 -12.17 -0.25 -9.91
C ARG A 450 -11.03 0.72 -9.67
N ASN A 451 -11.23 1.99 -10.05
CA ASN A 451 -10.32 3.06 -9.67
C ASN A 451 -10.47 3.33 -8.15
N PRO A 452 -9.44 3.13 -7.31
CA PRO A 452 -9.58 3.24 -5.86
C PRO A 452 -9.94 4.65 -5.37
N PHE A 453 -9.48 5.69 -6.08
CA PHE A 453 -9.84 7.07 -5.76
C PHE A 453 -11.33 7.31 -6.01
N ASN A 454 -11.86 6.89 -7.16
CA ASN A 454 -13.28 7.04 -7.45
C ASN A 454 -14.13 6.18 -6.52
N ALA A 455 -13.75 4.91 -6.28
CA ALA A 455 -14.50 4.02 -5.39
C ALA A 455 -14.56 4.53 -3.94
N CYS A 456 -13.47 5.12 -3.43
CA CYS A 456 -13.45 5.78 -2.13
C CYS A 456 -14.32 7.05 -2.12
N LEU A 457 -14.31 7.82 -3.20
CA LEU A 457 -15.17 9.00 -3.34
C LEU A 457 -16.66 8.62 -3.35
N ASP A 458 -17.03 7.59 -4.11
CA ASP A 458 -18.40 7.07 -4.19
C ASP A 458 -18.88 6.57 -2.82
N LEU A 459 -18.02 5.86 -2.07
CA LEU A 459 -18.29 5.42 -0.70
C LEU A 459 -18.59 6.61 0.23
N LEU A 460 -17.79 7.67 0.14
CA LEU A 460 -17.95 8.86 0.98
C LEU A 460 -19.17 9.71 0.59
N ALA A 461 -19.56 9.69 -0.69
CA ALA A 461 -20.70 10.43 -1.21
C ALA A 461 -22.05 9.72 -1.01
N SER A 462 -22.03 8.42 -0.73
CA SER A 462 -23.24 7.63 -0.54
C SER A 462 -24.02 8.07 0.71
N PRO A 463 -25.37 8.16 0.65
CA PRO A 463 -26.21 8.44 1.82
C PRO A 463 -25.94 7.43 2.94
N GLN A 464 -26.02 7.87 4.20
CA GLN A 464 -26.02 6.94 5.32
C GLN A 464 -27.35 6.19 5.31
N VAL A 465 -27.31 4.85 5.18
CA VAL A 465 -28.46 3.98 5.40
C VAL A 465 -28.70 3.84 6.89
#